data_AF-A0A0B6XV79-F1
#
_entry.id   AF-A0A0B6XV79-F1
#
_cell.length_a   1.000
_cell.length_b   1.000
_cell.length_c   1.000
_cell.angle_alpha   90.00
_cell.angle_beta   90.00
_cell.angle_gamma   90.00
#
_symmetry.space_group_name_H-M   'P 1'
#
loop_
_entity.id
_entity.type
_entity.pdbx_description
1 polymer ?
#
loop_
_entity_poly.entity_id
_entity_poly.type
_entity_poly.pdbx_seq_one_letter_code
_entity_poly.pdbx_strand_id
1 'polypeptide(L)'
;LGIARELDYTAQRAGTFIGTFCYMSPEILQSSTYSYETDIWSLGCCVHEVMTLHQTFAAQSMMEIMENIMEAKIPPMPDRYCKKLQKLVIRMLDRKAKKRPDGLEIIFTVSKIQGFPFESGPYT
;
A
#
# COMPACT_ATOMS: atom_id res chain seq x y z
N LEU A 1 -9.48 15.70 -14.39
CA LEU A 1 -8.69 16.43 -15.40
C LEU A 1 -7.23 16.31 -15.00
N GLY A 2 -6.42 15.66 -15.84
CA GLY A 2 -5.00 15.40 -15.58
C GLY A 2 -4.16 16.66 -15.60
N ILE A 3 -3.15 16.72 -14.74
CA ILE A 3 -2.20 17.83 -14.69
C ILE A 3 -0.93 17.37 -15.39
N ALA A 4 -0.76 17.85 -16.62
CA ALA A 4 0.54 17.98 -17.26
C ALA A 4 1.28 19.15 -16.59
N ARG A 5 2.55 18.94 -16.20
CA ARG A 5 3.49 20.03 -15.90
C ARG A 5 4.91 19.59 -16.24
N GLU A 6 5.62 20.51 -16.89
CA GLU A 6 6.94 20.35 -17.51
C GLU A 6 8.00 19.81 -16.55
N LEU A 7 8.90 19.01 -17.14
CA LEU A 7 9.93 18.23 -16.48
C LEU A 7 11.13 19.11 -16.14
N ASP A 8 11.30 19.46 -14.87
CA ASP A 8 12.60 19.87 -14.32
C ASP A 8 13.39 18.60 -13.90
N TYR A 9 14.58 18.41 -14.49
CA TYR A 9 14.89 17.12 -15.13
C TYR A 9 15.58 16.02 -14.32
N THR A 10 16.05 16.18 -13.08
CA THR A 10 16.86 15.10 -12.45
C THR A 10 16.71 14.86 -10.95
N ALA A 11 16.59 15.88 -10.09
CA ALA A 11 16.57 15.68 -8.63
C ALA A 11 15.15 15.60 -8.03
N GLN A 12 14.22 16.45 -8.48
CA GLN A 12 12.83 16.40 -8.03
C GLN A 12 12.05 15.23 -8.66
N ARG A 13 12.40 14.83 -9.90
CA ARG A 13 11.82 13.67 -10.59
C ARG A 13 12.00 12.36 -9.83
N ALA A 14 13.13 12.17 -9.14
CA ALA A 14 13.34 10.97 -8.34
C ALA A 14 12.25 10.87 -7.27
N GLY A 15 12.03 11.93 -6.48
CA GLY A 15 11.00 11.95 -5.42
C GLY A 15 9.58 11.75 -5.95
N THR A 16 9.18 12.42 -7.04
CA THR A 16 7.82 12.30 -7.60
C THR A 16 7.57 10.99 -8.35
N PHE A 17 8.56 10.46 -9.10
CA PHE A 17 8.42 9.15 -9.75
C PHE A 17 8.44 8.02 -8.70
N ILE A 18 9.37 8.06 -7.73
CA ILE A 18 9.43 7.12 -6.60
C ILE A 18 8.10 7.13 -5.82
N GLY A 19 7.57 8.31 -5.51
CA GLY A 19 6.28 8.46 -4.85
C GLY A 19 5.09 7.99 -5.69
N THR A 20 5.21 7.94 -7.01
CA THR A 20 4.16 7.38 -7.88
C THR A 20 4.29 5.85 -7.99
N PHE A 21 5.51 5.31 -7.96
CA PHE A 21 5.76 3.87 -8.05
C PHE A 21 5.47 3.10 -6.76
N CYS A 22 5.58 3.72 -5.59
CA CYS A 22 5.40 3.02 -4.31
C CYS A 22 3.97 2.48 -4.06
N TYR A 23 2.98 2.97 -4.81
CA TYR A 23 1.60 2.46 -4.80
C TYR A 23 1.29 1.52 -5.98
N MET A 24 2.22 1.33 -6.92
CA MET A 24 1.97 0.44 -8.06
C MET A 24 2.04 -1.02 -7.65
N SER A 25 1.15 -1.81 -8.23
CA SER A 25 1.15 -3.26 -8.05
C SER A 25 2.25 -3.93 -8.91
N PRO A 26 2.75 -5.11 -8.50
CA PRO A 26 3.79 -5.81 -9.24
C PRO A 26 3.40 -6.18 -10.67
N GLU A 27 2.10 -6.36 -10.95
CA GLU A 27 1.59 -6.61 -12.29
C GLU A 27 1.60 -5.36 -13.19
N ILE A 28 1.37 -4.17 -12.65
CA ILE A 28 1.48 -2.92 -13.41
C ILE A 28 2.92 -2.70 -13.87
N LEU A 29 3.89 -2.99 -13.01
CA LEU A 29 5.31 -2.92 -13.34
C LEU A 29 5.72 -3.88 -14.47
N GLN A 30 4.99 -4.99 -14.67
CA GLN A 30 5.30 -6.01 -15.67
C GLN A 30 4.51 -5.88 -16.97
N SER A 31 3.20 -5.62 -16.90
CA SER A 31 2.32 -5.73 -18.07
C SER A 31 1.46 -4.49 -18.35
N SER A 32 1.61 -3.40 -17.57
CA SER A 32 0.85 -2.14 -17.71
C SER A 32 -0.68 -2.30 -17.82
N THR A 33 -1.22 -3.47 -17.44
CA THR A 33 -2.64 -3.76 -17.59
C THR A 33 -3.32 -3.45 -16.28
N TYR A 34 -4.11 -2.38 -16.27
CA TYR A 34 -4.86 -1.98 -15.08
C TYR A 34 -6.04 -2.91 -14.85
N SER A 35 -6.20 -3.36 -13.61
CA SER A 35 -7.32 -4.18 -13.19
C SER A 35 -7.78 -3.78 -11.79
N TYR A 36 -8.97 -4.23 -11.40
CA TYR A 36 -9.53 -3.95 -10.08
C TYR A 36 -8.61 -4.39 -8.93
N GLU A 37 -7.88 -5.48 -9.10
CA GLU A 37 -6.94 -6.00 -8.12
C GLU A 37 -5.76 -5.04 -7.88
N THR A 38 -5.40 -4.22 -8.88
CA THR A 38 -4.38 -3.16 -8.73
C THR A 38 -4.85 -2.09 -7.73
N ASP A 39 -6.13 -1.70 -7.77
CA ASP A 39 -6.70 -0.76 -6.79
C ASP A 39 -6.61 -1.31 -5.36
N ILE A 40 -6.84 -2.62 -5.19
CA ILE A 40 -6.75 -3.28 -3.89
C ILE A 40 -5.33 -3.23 -3.32
N TRP A 41 -4.30 -3.35 -4.17
CA TRP A 41 -2.91 -3.21 -3.76
C TRP A 41 -2.61 -1.79 -3.28
N SER A 42 -2.97 -0.78 -4.08
CA SER A 42 -2.80 0.63 -3.73
C SER A 42 -3.51 0.95 -2.41
N LEU A 43 -4.73 0.45 -2.23
CA LEU A 43 -5.46 0.58 -0.97
C LEU A 43 -4.75 -0.11 0.19
N GLY A 44 -4.18 -1.30 -0.04
CA GLY A 44 -3.38 -2.02 0.96
C GLY A 44 -2.17 -1.22 1.43
N CYS A 45 -1.49 -0.53 0.50
CA CYS A 45 -0.38 0.38 0.81
C CYS A 45 -0.87 1.54 1.68
N CYS A 46 -1.98 2.20 1.29
CA CYS A 46 -2.56 3.30 2.08
C CYS A 46 -2.95 2.87 3.50
N VAL A 47 -3.58 1.70 3.64
CA VAL A 47 -3.99 1.19 4.96
C VAL A 47 -2.77 0.86 5.82
N HIS A 48 -1.75 0.22 5.25
CA HIS A 48 -0.49 -0.05 5.96
C HIS A 48 0.21 1.24 6.37
N GLU A 49 0.23 2.25 5.50
CA GLU A 49 0.80 3.56 5.79
C GLU A 49 0.08 4.26 6.94
N VAL A 50 -1.25 4.23 6.98
CA VAL A 50 -2.02 4.77 8.11
C VAL A 50 -1.75 3.98 9.40
N MET A 51 -1.57 2.66 9.30
CA MET A 51 -1.27 1.82 10.48
C MET A 51 0.15 2.04 11.01
N THR A 52 1.12 2.27 10.14
CA THR A 52 2.53 2.36 10.56
C THR A 52 3.01 3.79 10.68
N LEU A 53 2.30 4.77 10.09
CA LEU A 53 2.76 6.13 9.79
C LEU A 53 4.01 6.18 8.90
N HIS A 54 4.30 5.09 8.21
CA HIS A 54 5.48 4.91 7.37
C HIS A 54 5.04 4.33 6.02
N GLN A 55 5.65 4.80 4.94
CA GLN A 55 5.35 4.26 3.60
C GLN A 55 5.71 2.76 3.53
N THR A 56 4.79 1.95 2.99
CA THR A 56 4.91 0.48 2.93
C THR A 56 6.15 0.02 2.18
N PHE A 57 6.42 0.63 1.03
CA PHE A 57 7.59 0.36 0.20
C PHE A 57 8.43 1.64 0.09
N ALA A 58 9.02 2.06 1.20
CA ALA A 58 9.99 3.15 1.24
C ALA A 58 11.37 2.63 0.85
N ALA A 59 12.00 3.26 -0.15
CA ALA A 59 13.37 2.94 -0.54
C ALA A 59 14.04 4.17 -1.16
N GLN A 60 15.38 4.17 -1.18
CA GLN A 60 16.16 5.32 -1.68
C GLN A 60 16.29 5.31 -3.20
N SER A 61 16.05 4.16 -3.83
CA SER A 61 16.16 3.95 -5.28
C SER A 61 14.89 3.35 -5.85
N MET A 62 14.56 3.74 -7.08
CA MET A 62 13.44 3.18 -7.83
C MET A 62 13.57 1.67 -8.03
N MET A 63 14.78 1.17 -8.29
CA MET A 63 15.02 -0.27 -8.42
C MET A 63 14.69 -1.03 -7.13
N GLU A 64 15.06 -0.47 -5.99
CA GLU A 64 14.79 -1.07 -4.68
C GLU A 64 13.30 -1.06 -4.35
N ILE A 65 12.55 -0.02 -4.75
CA ILE A 65 11.09 0.01 -4.64
C ILE A 65 10.47 -1.08 -5.50
N MET A 66 10.89 -1.19 -6.77
CA MET A 66 10.39 -2.22 -7.68
C MET A 66 10.69 -3.62 -7.14
N GLU A 67 11.89 -3.85 -6.63
CA GLU A 67 12.28 -5.12 -6.01
C GLU A 67 11.41 -5.42 -4.78
N ASN A 68 11.24 -4.47 -3.86
CA ASN A 68 10.40 -4.64 -2.68
C ASN A 68 8.92 -4.92 -3.02
N ILE A 69 8.38 -4.27 -4.05
CA ILE A 69 7.03 -4.52 -4.57
C ILE A 69 6.93 -5.92 -5.18
N MET A 70 7.90 -6.30 -6.01
CA MET A 70 7.98 -7.62 -6.65
C MET A 70 8.14 -8.76 -5.63
N GLU A 71 8.83 -8.49 -4.52
CA GLU A 71 8.95 -9.40 -3.39
C GLU A 71 7.78 -9.33 -2.40
N ALA A 72 6.88 -8.35 -2.54
CA ALA A 72 5.87 -8.02 -1.52
C ALA A 72 6.46 -8.04 -0.10
N LYS A 73 7.60 -7.37 0.08
CA LYS A 73 8.31 -7.30 1.35
C LYS A 73 7.65 -6.26 2.25
N ILE A 74 6.58 -6.67 2.91
CA ILE A 74 5.78 -5.78 3.78
C ILE A 74 6.51 -5.59 5.12
N PRO A 75 6.79 -4.34 5.55
CA PRO A 75 7.34 -4.07 6.86
C PRO A 75 6.42 -4.56 7.98
N PRO A 76 6.97 -5.01 9.11
CA PRO A 76 6.17 -5.48 10.24
C PRO A 76 5.23 -4.38 10.74
N MET A 77 3.98 -4.74 10.99
CA MET A 77 2.97 -3.82 11.51
C MET A 77 2.99 -3.80 13.04
N PRO A 78 2.72 -2.64 13.68
CA PRO A 78 2.62 -2.52 15.13
C PRO A 78 1.61 -3.51 15.74
N ASP A 79 1.97 -4.14 16.86
CA ASP A 79 1.12 -5.11 17.56
C ASP A 79 -0.14 -4.50 18.22
N ARG A 80 -0.23 -3.16 18.28
CA ARG A 80 -1.43 -2.45 18.75
C ARG A 80 -2.68 -2.71 17.89
N TYR A 81 -2.50 -3.18 16.65
CA TYR A 81 -3.61 -3.50 15.77
C TYR A 81 -3.99 -4.98 15.86
N CYS A 82 -5.29 -5.26 15.72
CA CYS A 82 -5.78 -6.63 15.77
C CYS A 82 -5.18 -7.48 14.63
N LYS A 83 -4.91 -8.76 14.91
CA LYS A 83 -4.34 -9.69 13.93
C LYS A 83 -5.23 -9.89 12.69
N LYS A 84 -6.55 -9.63 12.79
CA LYS A 84 -7.47 -9.66 11.65
C LYS A 84 -7.16 -8.54 10.65
N LEU A 85 -6.94 -7.32 11.13
CA LEU A 85 -6.59 -6.18 10.28
C LEU A 85 -5.22 -6.38 9.63
N GLN A 86 -4.23 -6.83 10.41
CA GLN A 86 -2.90 -7.15 9.87
C GLN A 86 -2.98 -8.20 8.76
N LYS A 87 -3.73 -9.29 8.96
CA LYS A 87 -3.94 -10.33 7.94
C LYS A 87 -4.67 -9.80 6.70
N LEU A 88 -5.63 -8.90 6.86
CA LEU A 88 -6.34 -8.29 5.75
C LEU A 88 -5.36 -7.50 4.86
N VAL A 89 -4.55 -6.62 5.48
CA VAL A 89 -3.54 -5.83 4.77
C VAL A 89 -2.53 -6.72 4.04
N ILE A 90 -2.04 -7.78 4.68
CA ILE A 90 -1.12 -8.76 4.06
C ILE A 90 -1.77 -9.42 2.83
N ARG A 91 -3.07 -9.75 2.89
CA ARG A 91 -3.79 -10.31 1.74
C ARG A 91 -4.02 -9.29 0.62
N MET A 92 -4.25 -8.02 0.95
CA MET A 92 -4.37 -6.94 -0.04
C MET A 92 -3.05 -6.71 -0.78
N LEU A 93 -1.93 -6.91 -0.09
CA LEU A 93 -0.57 -6.79 -0.60
C LEU A 93 0.02 -8.15 -1.07
N ASP A 94 -0.82 -9.10 -1.50
CA ASP A 94 -0.34 -10.35 -2.10
C ASP A 94 0.19 -10.08 -3.52
N ARG A 95 1.35 -10.69 -3.86
CA ARG A 95 1.96 -10.59 -5.20
C ARG A 95 1.02 -11.06 -6.30
N LYS A 96 0.21 -12.09 -6.02
CA LYS A 96 -0.76 -12.62 -6.98
C LYS A 96 -2.05 -11.82 -6.87
N ALA A 97 -2.32 -10.99 -7.87
CA ALA A 97 -3.57 -10.22 -7.99
C ALA A 97 -4.82 -11.04 -7.64
N LYS A 98 -4.94 -12.28 -8.16
CA LYS A 98 -6.07 -13.18 -7.90
C LYS A 98 -6.24 -13.68 -6.45
N LYS A 99 -5.22 -13.52 -5.61
CA LYS A 99 -5.30 -13.88 -4.17
C LYS A 99 -5.77 -12.72 -3.30
N ARG A 100 -5.78 -11.50 -3.85
CA ARG A 100 -6.25 -10.32 -3.14
C ARG A 100 -7.76 -10.44 -2.88
N PRO A 101 -8.23 -9.96 -1.71
CA PRO A 101 -9.65 -9.98 -1.40
C PRO A 101 -10.39 -9.01 -2.32
N ASP A 102 -11.66 -9.31 -2.60
CA ASP A 102 -12.52 -8.35 -3.27
C ASP A 102 -12.93 -7.20 -2.31
N GLY A 103 -13.46 -6.11 -2.86
CA GLY A 103 -13.89 -4.96 -2.06
C GLY A 103 -15.01 -5.25 -1.07
N LEU A 104 -15.92 -6.17 -1.40
CA LEU A 104 -16.99 -6.58 -0.50
C LEU A 104 -16.43 -7.37 0.69
N GLU A 105 -15.47 -8.27 0.45
CA GLU A 105 -14.74 -9.02 1.46
C GLU A 105 -13.97 -8.08 2.39
N ILE A 106 -13.34 -7.03 1.84
CA ILE A 106 -12.67 -5.99 2.63
C ILE A 106 -13.68 -5.27 3.53
N ILE A 107 -14.78 -4.75 2.98
CA ILE A 107 -15.82 -4.04 3.74
C ILE A 107 -16.39 -4.94 4.84
N PHE A 108 -16.69 -6.19 4.53
CA PHE A 108 -17.21 -7.16 5.48
C PHE A 108 -16.21 -7.47 6.60
N THR A 109 -14.93 -7.61 6.26
CA THR A 109 -13.88 -7.86 7.25
C THR A 109 -13.67 -6.65 8.17
N VAL A 110 -13.66 -5.44 7.62
CA VAL A 110 -13.54 -4.19 8.38
C VAL A 110 -14.77 -3.95 9.27
N SER A 111 -15.98 -4.25 8.78
CA SER A 111 -17.21 -4.19 9.59
C SER A 111 -17.14 -5.12 10.81
N LYS A 112 -16.52 -6.30 10.67
CA LYS A 112 -16.30 -7.23 11.79
C LYS A 112 -15.18 -6.81 12.75
N ILE A 113 -14.41 -5.78 12.42
CA ILE A 113 -13.36 -5.21 13.27
C ILE A 113 -13.96 -4.08 14.15
N GLN A 114 -15.25 -3.75 14.01
CA GLN A 114 -15.97 -2.81 14.89
C GLN A 114 -15.84 -3.20 16.36
N GLY A 115 -15.04 -2.41 17.06
CA GLY A 115 -14.49 -2.68 18.39
C GLY A 115 -13.14 -1.99 18.51
N PHE A 116 -13.08 -0.70 18.15
CA PHE A 116 -11.92 0.14 18.43
C PHE A 116 -12.06 0.60 19.89
N PRO A 117 -11.24 0.11 20.84
CA PRO A 117 -10.90 0.94 21.97
C PRO A 117 -10.07 2.09 21.38
N PHE A 118 -10.67 3.27 21.29
CA PHE A 118 -9.90 4.50 21.16
C PHE A 118 -9.22 4.70 22.51
N GLU A 119 -8.12 3.99 22.76
CA GLU A 119 -7.25 4.34 23.87
C GLU A 119 -6.61 5.68 23.49
N SER A 120 -7.10 6.72 24.18
CA SER A 120 -6.46 8.02 24.30
C SER A 120 -4.97 7.80 24.56
N GLY A 121 -4.14 8.04 23.53
CA GLY A 121 -2.70 8.11 23.70
C GLY A 121 -2.34 9.23 24.69
N PRO A 122 -1.10 9.25 25.20
CA PRO A 122 -0.65 10.15 26.28
C PRO A 122 -0.51 11.63 25.85
N TYR A 123 -1.22 12.06 24.82
CA TYR A 123 -1.18 13.43 24.27
C TYR A 123 -2.50 14.21 24.48
N THR A 124 -3.37 13.75 25.38
CA THR A 124 -4.49 14.53 25.95
C THR A 124 -4.29 14.76 27.42
#